data_AF-A0A9C7VYH6-F1
#
_entry.id   AF-A0A9C7VYH6-F1
#
_cell.length_a   1.000
_cell.length_b   1.000
_cell.length_c   1.000
_cell.angle_alpha   90.00
_cell.angle_beta   90.00
_cell.angle_gamma   90.00
#
_symmetry.space_group_name_H-M   'P 1'
#
loop_
_entity.id
_entity.type
_entity.pdbx_description
1 polymer ?
#
loop_
_entity_poly.entity_id
_entity_poly.type
_entity_poly.pdbx_seq_one_letter_code
_entity_poly.pdbx_strand_id
1 'polypeptide(L)' 'MAPRSLGLRLHIPWDRIADSQRGVILPLKDESKRLDLTITIEAEAVEEFSQTTLEEKVRETLRQLGVEWSEELR' A
#
# COMPACT_ATOMS: atom_id res chain seq x y z
N MET A 1 -23.14 11.96 19.63
CA MET A 1 -21.71 11.63 19.92
C MET A 1 -21.04 11.26 18.61
N ALA A 2 -19.80 11.71 18.37
CA ALA A 2 -19.03 11.32 17.19
C ALA A 2 -18.41 9.91 17.36
N PRO A 3 -18.16 9.17 16.27
CA PRO A 3 -17.47 7.88 16.34
C PRO A 3 -16.03 8.04 16.83
N ARG A 4 -15.48 7.00 17.48
CA ARG A 4 -14.09 6.99 18.00
C ARG A 4 -13.13 6.12 17.18
N SER A 5 -13.63 5.42 16.17
CA SER A 5 -12.86 4.50 15.34
C SER A 5 -13.50 4.36 13.96
N LEU A 6 -12.68 4.15 12.94
CA LEU A 6 -13.09 3.88 11.56
C LEU A 6 -12.25 2.74 11.01
N GLY A 7 -12.89 1.78 10.36
CA GLY A 7 -12.23 0.73 9.59
C GLY A 7 -12.70 0.79 8.14
N LEU A 8 -11.76 0.84 7.20
CA LEU A 8 -12.07 0.89 5.78
C LEU A 8 -11.42 -0.29 5.06
N ARG A 9 -12.19 -0.92 4.16
CA ARG A 9 -11.69 -1.85 3.15
C ARG A 9 -12.18 -1.34 1.81
N LEU A 10 -11.26 -0.92 0.96
CA LEU A 10 -11.58 -0.31 -0.33
C LEU A 10 -10.61 -0.78 -1.41
N HIS A 11 -11.10 -0.81 -2.65
CA HIS A 11 -10.30 -1.01 -3.84
C HIS A 11 -10.05 0.36 -4.49
N ILE A 12 -8.78 0.76 -4.60
CA ILE A 12 -8.38 2.06 -5.15
C ILE A 12 -7.79 1.83 -6.54
N PRO A 13 -8.35 2.43 -7.61
CA PRO A 13 -7.71 2.43 -8.92
C PRO A 13 -6.28 2.99 -8.85
N TRP A 14 -5.35 2.40 -9.60
CA TRP A 14 -3.92 2.79 -9.57
C TRP A 14 -3.71 4.29 -9.82
N ASP A 15 -4.47 4.88 -10.74
CA ASP A 15 -4.43 6.30 -11.10
C ASP A 15 -4.92 7.25 -9.98
N ARG A 16 -5.55 6.71 -8.92
CA ARG A 16 -6.14 7.48 -7.81
C ARG A 16 -5.41 7.30 -6.48
N ILE A 17 -4.26 6.63 -6.47
CA ILE A 17 -3.47 6.42 -5.24
C ILE A 17 -3.12 7.74 -4.55
N ALA A 18 -2.67 8.75 -5.32
CA ALA A 18 -2.34 10.06 -4.75
C ALA A 18 -3.56 10.77 -4.12
N ASP A 19 -4.74 10.60 -4.71
CA ASP A 19 -5.97 11.17 -4.18
C ASP A 19 -6.41 10.46 -2.90
N SER A 20 -6.23 9.13 -2.82
CA SER A 20 -6.48 8.38 -1.60
C SER A 20 -5.55 8.82 -0.46
N GLN A 21 -4.28 9.13 -0.77
CA GLN A 21 -3.35 9.64 0.23
C GLN A 21 -3.84 10.97 0.79
N ARG A 22 -4.20 11.92 -0.08
CA ARG A 22 -4.60 13.28 0.32
C ARG A 22 -5.98 13.33 0.98
N GLY A 23 -6.97 12.62 0.43
CA GLY A 23 -8.37 12.71 0.84
C GLY A 23 -8.79 11.73 1.93
N VAL A 24 -7.99 10.68 2.18
CA VAL A 24 -8.34 9.62 3.14
C VAL A 24 -7.23 9.41 4.16
N ILE A 25 -6.01 9.10 3.71
CA ILE A 25 -4.93 8.68 4.62
C ILE A 25 -4.44 9.85 5.48
N LEU A 26 -4.13 11.01 4.88
CA LEU A 26 -3.60 12.16 5.61
C LEU A 26 -4.58 12.72 6.67
N PRO A 27 -5.88 12.96 6.35
CA PRO A 27 -6.84 13.40 7.37
C PRO A 27 -6.95 12.42 8.53
N LEU A 28 -7.00 11.11 8.25
CA LEU A 28 -7.07 10.10 9.31
C LEU A 28 -5.77 10.07 10.14
N LYS A 29 -4.61 10.23 9.51
CA LYS A 29 -3.32 10.29 10.22
C LYS A 29 -3.27 11.49 11.17
N ASP A 30 -3.79 12.64 10.76
CA ASP A 30 -3.72 13.87 11.53
C ASP A 30 -4.70 13.88 12.71
N GLU A 31 -5.84 13.18 12.60
CA GLU A 31 -6.85 13.08 13.66
C GLU A 31 -6.75 11.83 14.55
N SER A 32 -5.93 10.84 14.17
CA SER A 32 -5.83 9.57 14.88
C SER A 32 -4.58 9.47 15.76
N LYS A 33 -4.75 8.95 16.99
CA LYS A 33 -3.62 8.58 17.86
C LYS A 33 -2.77 7.44 17.28
N ARG A 34 -3.37 6.60 16.46
CA ARG A 34 -2.76 5.47 15.78
C ARG A 34 -3.48 5.25 14.46
N LEU A 35 -2.70 5.04 13.39
CA LEU A 35 -3.20 4.64 12.08
C LEU A 35 -2.37 3.45 11.62
N ASP A 36 -3.02 2.31 11.42
CA ASP A 36 -2.41 1.14 10.81
C ASP A 36 -2.91 1.02 9.37
N LEU A 37 -2.00 0.80 8.43
CA LEU A 37 -2.32 0.64 7.01
C LEU A 37 -1.83 -0.73 6.55
N THR A 38 -2.70 -1.47 5.86
CA THR A 38 -2.35 -2.72 5.18
C THR A 38 -2.62 -2.52 3.69
N ILE A 39 -1.61 -2.78 2.87
CA ILE A 39 -1.68 -2.65 1.40
C ILE A 39 -1.50 -4.04 0.79
N THR A 40 -2.41 -4.41 -0.10
CA THR A 40 -2.25 -5.56 -1.01
C THR A 40 -1.96 -5.01 -2.40
N ILE A 41 -0.88 -5.48 -3.02
CA ILE A 41 -0.51 -5.12 -4.39
C ILE A 41 -0.65 -6.36 -5.26
N GLU A 42 -1.52 -6.28 -6.26
CA GLU A 42 -1.67 -7.29 -7.29
C GLU A 42 -1.27 -6.68 -8.63
N ALA A 43 -0.34 -7.33 -9.33
CA ALA A 43 0.16 -6.87 -10.61
C ALA A 43 0.31 -8.05 -11.56
N GLU A 44 -0.04 -7.83 -12.82
CA GLU A 44 0.11 -8.79 -13.91
C GLU A 44 1.07 -8.21 -14.93
N ALA A 45 2.09 -8.99 -15.30
CA ALA A 45 3.02 -8.61 -16.34
C ALA A 45 2.37 -8.79 -17.72
N VAL A 46 2.75 -7.96 -18.69
CA VAL A 46 2.32 -8.16 -20.08
C VAL A 46 2.94 -9.45 -20.67
N GLU A 47 4.19 -9.73 -20.30
CA GLU A 47 4.89 -10.97 -20.65
C GLU A 47 5.47 -11.61 -19.38
N GLU A 48 6.47 -10.98 -18.78
CA GLU A 48 7.07 -11.39 -17.51
C GLU A 48 7.63 -10.19 -16.74
N PHE A 49 7.71 -10.30 -15.41
CA PHE A 49 8.46 -9.33 -14.62
C PHE A 49 9.96 -9.63 -14.74
N SER A 50 10.76 -8.63 -15.09
CA SER A 50 12.21 -8.82 -15.10
C SER A 50 12.75 -9.07 -13.70
N GLN A 51 13.76 -9.93 -13.58
CA GLN A 51 14.43 -10.21 -12.32
C GLN A 51 14.97 -8.92 -11.67
N THR A 52 15.57 -8.02 -12.47
CA THR A 52 16.00 -6.69 -11.99
C THR A 52 14.85 -5.90 -11.36
N THR A 53 13.64 -5.96 -11.92
CA THR A 53 12.48 -5.27 -11.34
C THR A 53 12.09 -5.87 -10.00
N LEU A 54 11.99 -7.20 -9.90
CA LEU A 54 11.58 -7.87 -8.66
C LEU A 54 12.65 -7.76 -7.56
N GLU A 55 13.90 -8.08 -7.87
CA GLU A 55 15.00 -8.14 -6.89
C GLU A 55 15.50 -6.75 -6.52
N GLU A 56 15.94 -5.98 -7.51
CA GLU A 56 16.71 -4.76 -7.28
C GLU A 56 15.82 -3.54 -7.04
N LYS A 57 14.54 -3.59 -7.45
CA LYS A 57 13.59 -2.50 -7.18
C LYS A 57 12.59 -2.88 -6.10
N VAL A 58 11.76 -3.89 -6.32
CA VAL A 58 10.65 -4.19 -5.40
C VAL A 58 11.18 -4.67 -4.04
N ARG A 59 11.90 -5.79 -4.01
CA ARG A 59 12.37 -6.40 -2.74
C ARG A 59 13.39 -5.52 -2.04
N GLU A 60 14.30 -4.89 -2.76
CA GLU A 60 15.25 -3.95 -2.17
C GLU A 60 14.56 -2.75 -1.52
N THR A 61 13.54 -2.16 -2.18
CA THR A 61 12.77 -1.05 -1.58
C THR A 61 12.02 -1.50 -0.33
N LEU A 62 11.40 -2.69 -0.34
CA LEU A 62 10.72 -3.23 0.84
C LEU A 62 11.69 -3.46 2.01
N ARG A 63 12.91 -3.95 1.72
CA ARG A 63 13.99 -4.06 2.72
C ARG A 63 14.37 -2.70 3.31
N GLN A 64 14.58 -1.69 2.46
CA GLN A 64 14.96 -0.34 2.89
C GLN A 64 13.88 0.32 3.76
N LEU A 65 12.60 0.05 3.48
CA LEU A 65 11.48 0.49 4.31
C LEU A 65 11.40 -0.25 5.65
N GLY A 66 12.12 -1.37 5.80
CA GLY A 66 12.11 -2.18 7.03
C GLY A 66 10.75 -2.81 7.31
N VAL A 67 9.95 -3.06 6.27
CA VAL A 67 8.63 -3.68 6.41
C VAL A 67 8.74 -5.20 6.30
N GLU A 68 7.87 -5.91 6.99
CA GLU A 68 7.65 -7.34 6.75
C GLU A 68 6.66 -7.50 5.59
N TRP A 69 6.95 -8.42 4.66
CA TRP A 69 6.04 -8.76 3.57
C TRP A 69 6.06 -10.26 3.26
N SER A 70 5.01 -10.71 2.57
CA SER A 70 4.93 -12.01 1.94
C SER A 70 4.58 -11.80 0.48
N GLU A 71 5.21 -12.56 -0.42
CA GLU A 71 4.93 -12.53 -1.85
C GLU A 71 4.54 -13.92 -2.34
N GLU A 72 3.67 -13.97 -3.35
CA GLU A 72 3.31 -15.18 -4.08
C GLU A 72 3.54 -14.87 -5.57
N LEU A 73 4.47 -15.58 -6.20
CA LEU A 73 4.69 -15.52 -7.64
C LEU A 73 3.79 -16.55 -8.31
N ARG A 74 2.99 -16.12 -9.28
CA ARG A 74 2.05 -16.96 -10.03
C ARG A 74 2.46 -17.08 -11.49
#